data_AF-A0A521QIH3-F1
#
_entry.id   AF-A0A521QIH3-F1
#
_cell.length_a   1.000
_cell.length_b   1.000
_cell.length_c   1.000
_cell.angle_alpha   90.00
_cell.angle_beta   90.00
_cell.angle_gamma   90.00
#
_symmetry.space_group_name_H-M   'P 1'
#
loop_
_entity.id
_entity.type
_entity.pdbx_description
1 polymer ?
#
loop_
_entity_poly.entity_id
_entity_poly.type
_entity_poly.pdbx_seq_one_letter_code
_entity_poly.pdbx_strand_id
1 'polypeptide(L)'
;MSDTNLVRRLTTIIAIDVVAFSTMSARDEEHALALLGARMDIAGTLIRHHRGRVFKLTGDGLLAEFASPVEAVRAALEIQEAMRSANATSGENDQLNLRIGINLGDIVESGDDLMGDAVNVAVRLESIATTGGICVSSSVYEQITGKLMLGAEDIGDQHVKNIPRPIHAYRLTLDGGKPTPPHPAHEAAKASPRSRVLLVGGIVTALAIVAIGGTFYLRQGPTSGAAQTAQPTSATLVPTPPASVAAVPPAASATTPAATPPPAATAAPQPRSFVPKEVPFVPDFRSRALESYASAADSKAFALNVRGIFAMATRRIDDATARRVALEECNKAVQRDVPVMRDYDRCMIYAVGNDVVWSFRSPAMPPPPYVPAARPNPPIPFDPATAPLINAPARKNLEEHYLKSDRSRALVLGHNRFDWWTPSQNDQDAIRRNLQICGHLTGRPCVVYALNNETLVRTPQTMRPVNVLIPQDIGSITPDQRQALDQYLIANDWRALALSSNGRVGIVSGKTSESEATAEALRICTQSGGLDCAINSIGPFRVAPN
;
A
#
# COMPACT_ATOMS: atom_id res chain seq x y z
N MET A 1 -7.78 7.58 33.63
CA MET A 1 -8.87 7.86 32.67
C MET A 1 -8.21 8.53 31.49
N SER A 2 -8.24 7.87 30.33
CA SER A 2 -7.44 8.21 29.15
C SER A 2 -8.10 9.34 28.37
N ASP A 3 -7.40 10.46 28.18
CA ASP A 3 -7.78 11.49 27.21
C ASP A 3 -7.36 11.04 25.81
N THR A 4 -8.29 10.42 25.08
CA THR A 4 -8.17 10.21 23.64
C THR A 4 -8.30 11.58 22.97
N ASN A 5 -7.19 12.15 22.48
CA ASN A 5 -7.22 13.44 21.80
C ASN A 5 -7.86 13.25 20.42
N LEU A 6 -9.20 13.29 20.38
CA LEU A 6 -10.02 13.20 19.19
C LEU A 6 -9.91 14.52 18.43
N VAL A 7 -9.10 14.55 17.37
CA VAL A 7 -8.91 15.75 16.54
C VAL A 7 -9.96 15.76 15.44
N ARG A 8 -10.80 16.80 15.42
CA ARG A 8 -11.76 17.04 14.33
C ARG A 8 -11.13 17.91 13.27
N ARG A 9 -11.25 17.52 12.00
CA ARG A 9 -10.83 18.34 10.86
C ARG A 9 -11.60 17.99 9.59
N LEU A 10 -11.67 18.97 8.70
CA LEU A 10 -12.22 18.82 7.35
C LEU A 10 -11.19 18.13 6.45
N THR A 11 -11.62 17.11 5.70
CA THR A 11 -10.77 16.44 4.70
C THR A 11 -11.60 15.88 3.55
N THR A 12 -10.95 15.57 2.43
CA THR A 12 -11.60 14.86 1.32
C THR A 12 -11.31 13.37 1.46
N ILE A 13 -12.34 12.53 1.51
CA ILE A 13 -12.23 11.08 1.58
C ILE A 13 -12.52 10.49 0.20
N ILE A 14 -11.67 9.57 -0.24
CA ILE A 14 -11.91 8.67 -1.36
C ILE A 14 -12.18 7.28 -0.79
N ALA A 15 -13.27 6.65 -1.24
CA ALA A 15 -13.51 5.23 -1.10
C ALA A 15 -13.39 4.55 -2.46
N ILE A 16 -12.66 3.44 -2.51
CA ILE A 16 -12.45 2.62 -3.71
C ILE A 16 -12.79 1.19 -3.38
N ASP A 17 -13.53 0.52 -4.27
CA ASP A 17 -13.89 -0.88 -4.12
C ASP A 17 -13.92 -1.61 -5.47
N VAL A 18 -13.70 -2.92 -5.46
CA VAL A 18 -13.75 -3.77 -6.65
C VAL A 18 -15.17 -4.22 -6.95
N VAL A 19 -15.56 -4.14 -8.22
CA VAL A 19 -16.85 -4.68 -8.67
C VAL A 19 -16.80 -6.21 -8.71
N ALA A 20 -17.70 -6.84 -7.96
CA ALA A 20 -17.95 -8.29 -7.99
C ALA A 20 -16.74 -9.18 -7.64
N PHE A 21 -15.86 -8.72 -6.74
CA PHE A 21 -14.67 -9.47 -6.33
C PHE A 21 -14.96 -10.90 -5.86
N SER A 22 -16.04 -11.11 -5.11
CA SER A 22 -16.43 -12.45 -4.63
C SER A 22 -16.66 -13.46 -5.75
N THR A 23 -17.12 -13.03 -6.93
CA THR A 23 -17.32 -13.92 -8.09
C THR A 23 -15.99 -14.30 -8.75
N MET A 24 -15.00 -13.40 -8.74
CA MET A 24 -13.65 -13.69 -9.22
C MET A 24 -12.92 -14.65 -8.28
N SER A 25 -12.95 -14.34 -6.98
CA SER A 25 -12.34 -15.19 -5.93
C SER A 25 -12.93 -16.59 -5.88
N ALA A 26 -14.23 -16.76 -6.16
CA ALA A 26 -14.86 -18.08 -6.22
C ALA A 26 -14.37 -18.97 -7.39
N ARG A 27 -13.75 -18.39 -8.43
CA ARG A 27 -13.20 -19.14 -9.58
C ARG A 27 -11.75 -19.55 -9.33
N ASP A 28 -10.94 -18.59 -8.90
CA ASP A 28 -9.52 -18.77 -8.58
C ASP A 28 -9.13 -17.72 -7.54
N GLU A 29 -9.06 -18.15 -6.27
CA GLU A 29 -8.81 -17.27 -5.14
C GLU A 29 -7.39 -16.69 -5.16
N GLU A 30 -6.40 -17.51 -5.49
CA GLU A 30 -4.98 -17.11 -5.47
C GLU A 30 -4.70 -16.08 -6.58
N HIS A 31 -5.23 -16.32 -7.79
CA HIS A 31 -5.13 -15.39 -8.90
C HIS A 31 -5.91 -14.10 -8.66
N ALA A 32 -7.13 -14.18 -8.10
CA ALA A 32 -7.93 -13.01 -7.78
C ALA A 32 -7.25 -12.12 -6.73
N LEU A 33 -6.63 -12.71 -5.70
CA LEU A 33 -5.87 -11.98 -4.68
C LEU A 33 -4.60 -11.33 -5.24
N ALA A 34 -3.87 -12.02 -6.12
CA ALA A 34 -2.69 -11.47 -6.79
C ALA A 34 -3.06 -10.28 -7.69
N LEU A 35 -4.14 -10.42 -8.47
CA LEU A 35 -4.65 -9.36 -9.33
C LEU A 35 -5.13 -8.16 -8.49
N LEU A 36 -5.89 -8.42 -7.42
CA LEU A 36 -6.34 -7.38 -6.49
C LEU A 36 -5.15 -6.61 -5.90
N GLY A 37 -4.13 -7.32 -5.39
CA GLY A 37 -2.93 -6.71 -4.82
C GLY A 37 -2.23 -5.80 -5.82
N ALA A 38 -2.01 -6.27 -7.05
CA ALA A 38 -1.37 -5.47 -8.10
C ALA A 38 -2.19 -4.21 -8.45
N ARG A 39 -3.53 -4.31 -8.53
CA ARG A 39 -4.41 -3.17 -8.83
C ARG A 39 -4.47 -2.17 -7.68
N MET A 40 -4.52 -2.65 -6.44
CA MET A 40 -4.52 -1.79 -5.24
C MET A 40 -3.17 -1.11 -5.02
N ASP A 41 -2.05 -1.74 -5.38
CA ASP A 41 -0.73 -1.11 -5.36
C ASP A 41 -0.63 0.06 -6.37
N ILE A 42 -1.20 -0.09 -7.57
CA ILE A 42 -1.32 0.99 -8.55
C ILE A 42 -2.17 2.13 -7.97
N ALA A 43 -3.35 1.81 -7.43
CA ALA A 43 -4.23 2.81 -6.83
C ALA A 43 -3.56 3.55 -5.66
N GLY A 44 -2.90 2.83 -4.75
CA GLY A 44 -2.15 3.41 -3.64
C GLY A 44 -0.95 4.25 -4.07
N THR A 45 -0.34 3.94 -5.23
CA THR A 45 0.74 4.75 -5.81
C THR A 45 0.21 6.06 -6.39
N LEU A 46 -0.89 6.01 -7.15
CA LEU A 46 -1.54 7.21 -7.70
C LEU A 46 -2.11 8.11 -6.60
N ILE A 47 -2.70 7.53 -5.56
CA ILE A 47 -3.15 8.28 -4.37
C ILE A 47 -1.99 9.07 -3.76
N ARG A 48 -0.84 8.43 -3.55
CA ARG A 48 0.36 9.10 -3.02
C ARG A 48 0.93 10.13 -3.99
N HIS A 49 0.88 9.87 -5.31
CA HIS A 49 1.30 10.82 -6.33
C HIS A 49 0.54 12.16 -6.22
N HIS A 50 -0.76 12.08 -5.96
CA HIS A 50 -1.63 13.24 -5.74
C HIS A 50 -1.70 13.72 -4.28
N ARG A 51 -0.69 13.38 -3.46
CA ARG A 51 -0.58 13.79 -2.04
C ARG A 51 -1.73 13.31 -1.16
N GLY A 52 -2.34 12.19 -1.52
CA GLY A 52 -3.29 11.48 -0.69
C GLY A 52 -2.60 10.51 0.26
N ARG A 53 -3.29 10.17 1.36
CA ARG A 53 -2.87 9.16 2.34
C ARG A 53 -3.90 8.04 2.39
N VAL A 54 -3.48 6.82 2.06
CA VAL A 54 -4.29 5.63 2.36
C VAL A 54 -4.24 5.41 3.87
N PHE A 55 -5.40 5.46 4.52
CA PHE A 55 -5.51 5.27 5.97
C PHE A 55 -6.14 3.92 6.34
N LYS A 56 -6.82 3.27 5.39
CA LYS A 56 -7.45 1.96 5.61
C LYS A 56 -7.51 1.16 4.33
N LEU A 57 -7.23 -0.14 4.42
CA LEU A 57 -7.55 -1.11 3.38
C LEU A 57 -8.85 -1.82 3.80
N THR A 58 -9.78 -1.95 2.87
CA THR A 58 -10.94 -2.84 2.99
C THR A 58 -10.64 -4.09 2.17
N GLY A 59 -11.21 -5.26 2.49
CA GLY A 59 -10.74 -6.55 1.92
C GLY A 59 -10.45 -6.52 0.41
N ASP A 60 -11.34 -5.92 -0.36
CA ASP A 60 -11.32 -5.70 -1.81
C ASP A 60 -11.27 -4.21 -2.21
N GLY A 61 -10.86 -3.33 -1.31
CA GLY A 61 -10.85 -1.90 -1.55
C GLY A 61 -9.91 -1.11 -0.66
N LEU A 62 -10.04 0.20 -0.69
CA LEU A 62 -9.27 1.09 0.18
C LEU A 62 -10.00 2.39 0.47
N LEU A 63 -9.59 3.03 1.56
CA LEU A 63 -9.97 4.39 1.92
C LEU A 63 -8.72 5.26 1.99
N ALA A 64 -8.82 6.42 1.37
CA ALA A 64 -7.76 7.41 1.37
C ALA A 64 -8.31 8.80 1.69
N GLU A 65 -7.44 9.67 2.20
CA GLU A 65 -7.75 11.06 2.43
C GLU A 65 -6.86 12.00 1.62
N PHE A 66 -7.39 13.18 1.31
CA PHE A 66 -6.72 14.25 0.60
C PHE A 66 -7.07 15.59 1.24
N ALA A 67 -6.07 16.46 1.36
CA ALA A 67 -6.28 17.84 1.76
C ALA A 67 -7.00 18.68 0.69
N SER A 68 -6.96 18.25 -0.58
CA SER A 68 -7.53 18.96 -1.72
C SER A 68 -8.57 18.10 -2.46
N PRO A 69 -9.82 18.57 -2.59
CA PRO A 69 -10.84 17.89 -3.41
C PRO A 69 -10.43 17.75 -4.89
N VAL A 70 -9.69 18.72 -5.42
CA VAL A 70 -9.22 18.70 -6.81
C VAL A 70 -8.19 17.59 -7.02
N GLU A 71 -7.25 17.43 -6.09
CA GLU A 71 -6.24 16.35 -6.19
C GLU A 71 -6.86 14.97 -5.97
N ALA A 72 -7.86 14.88 -5.08
CA ALA A 72 -8.63 13.64 -4.92
C ALA A 72 -9.29 13.20 -6.24
N VAL A 73 -9.93 14.15 -6.94
CA VAL A 73 -10.58 13.87 -8.23
C VAL A 73 -9.55 13.54 -9.31
N ARG A 74 -8.42 14.24 -9.38
CA ARG A 74 -7.32 13.90 -10.32
C ARG A 74 -6.81 12.47 -10.09
N ALA A 75 -6.56 12.11 -8.84
CA ALA A 75 -6.14 10.75 -8.48
C ALA A 75 -7.17 9.71 -8.95
N ALA A 76 -8.46 9.95 -8.68
CA ALA A 76 -9.52 9.04 -9.09
C ALA A 76 -9.60 8.87 -10.62
N LEU A 77 -9.41 9.94 -11.39
CA LEU A 77 -9.40 9.88 -12.86
C LEU A 77 -8.21 9.07 -13.37
N GLU A 78 -7.01 9.31 -12.85
CA GLU A 78 -5.81 8.56 -13.23
C GLU A 78 -5.91 7.08 -12.82
N ILE A 79 -6.54 6.78 -11.68
CA ILE A 79 -6.80 5.40 -11.26
C ILE A 79 -7.73 4.71 -12.25
N GLN A 80 -8.86 5.34 -12.62
CA GLN A 80 -9.78 4.75 -13.59
C GLN A 80 -9.13 4.55 -14.96
N GLU A 81 -8.26 5.47 -15.39
CA GLU A 81 -7.49 5.33 -16.63
C GLU A 81 -6.50 4.16 -16.55
N ALA A 82 -5.75 4.04 -15.45
CA ALA A 82 -4.82 2.95 -15.25
C ALA A 82 -5.52 1.58 -15.23
N MET A 83 -6.71 1.50 -14.60
CA MET A 83 -7.52 0.27 -14.60
C MET A 83 -8.01 -0.06 -16.02
N ARG A 84 -8.50 0.94 -16.77
CA ARG A 84 -8.96 0.74 -18.16
C ARG A 84 -7.83 0.26 -19.05
N SER A 85 -6.68 0.91 -18.98
CA SER A 85 -5.47 0.55 -19.74
C SER A 85 -5.04 -0.88 -19.44
N ALA A 86 -5.07 -1.28 -18.16
CA ALA A 86 -4.67 -2.62 -17.78
C ALA A 86 -5.71 -3.70 -18.12
N ASN A 87 -7.01 -3.37 -18.09
CA ASN A 87 -8.08 -4.28 -18.52
C ASN A 87 -8.11 -4.45 -20.03
N ALA A 88 -7.67 -3.46 -20.81
CA ALA A 88 -7.58 -3.55 -22.27
C ALA A 88 -6.61 -4.64 -22.77
N THR A 89 -5.59 -4.97 -21.96
CA THR A 89 -4.62 -6.02 -22.26
C THR A 89 -4.88 -7.33 -21.52
N SER A 90 -5.98 -7.42 -20.77
CA SER A 90 -6.32 -8.58 -19.92
C SER A 90 -7.44 -9.42 -20.54
N GLY A 91 -7.45 -10.73 -20.26
CA GLY A 91 -8.58 -11.59 -20.64
C GLY A 91 -9.87 -11.19 -19.94
N GLU A 92 -11.03 -11.57 -20.47
CA GLU A 92 -12.36 -11.17 -19.94
C GLU A 92 -12.55 -11.56 -18.46
N ASN A 93 -11.93 -12.65 -18.01
CA ASN A 93 -11.96 -13.11 -16.62
C ASN A 93 -10.98 -12.36 -15.67
N ASP A 94 -10.07 -11.56 -16.22
CA ASP A 94 -9.02 -10.84 -15.49
C ASP A 94 -9.28 -9.32 -15.47
N GLN A 95 -10.44 -8.88 -15.95
CA GLN A 95 -10.82 -7.47 -15.93
C GLN A 95 -11.32 -7.10 -14.53
N LEU A 96 -10.56 -6.24 -13.86
CA LEU A 96 -10.88 -5.75 -12.53
C LEU A 96 -11.33 -4.30 -12.66
N ASN A 97 -12.61 -4.05 -12.41
CA ASN A 97 -13.20 -2.72 -12.48
C ASN A 97 -13.41 -2.16 -11.08
N LEU A 98 -13.10 -0.87 -10.92
CA LEU A 98 -13.23 -0.16 -9.66
C LEU A 98 -14.42 0.79 -9.68
N ARG A 99 -15.06 0.95 -8.53
CA ARG A 99 -15.95 2.07 -8.24
C ARG A 99 -15.24 3.03 -7.29
N ILE A 100 -15.50 4.32 -7.49
CA ILE A 100 -14.88 5.37 -6.67
C ILE A 100 -15.94 6.35 -6.17
N GLY A 101 -15.93 6.60 -4.86
CA GLY A 101 -16.76 7.60 -4.18
C GLY A 101 -15.89 8.65 -3.52
N ILE A 102 -16.22 9.94 -3.69
CA ILE A 102 -15.44 11.05 -3.13
C ILE A 102 -16.34 12.00 -2.36
N ASN A 103 -15.99 12.28 -1.11
CA ASN A 103 -16.72 13.21 -0.27
C ASN A 103 -15.80 14.17 0.47
N LEU A 104 -16.20 15.43 0.62
CA LEU A 104 -15.55 16.42 1.48
C LEU A 104 -16.41 16.61 2.73
N GLY A 105 -15.84 16.39 3.91
CA GLY A 105 -16.55 16.55 5.18
C GLY A 105 -15.65 16.42 6.42
N ASP A 106 -16.25 16.71 7.57
CA ASP A 106 -15.55 16.63 8.85
C ASP A 106 -15.36 15.16 9.27
N ILE A 107 -14.15 14.86 9.72
CA ILE A 107 -13.78 13.58 10.31
C ILE A 107 -13.26 13.79 11.73
N VAL A 108 -13.22 12.68 12.47
CA VAL A 108 -12.51 12.56 13.73
C VAL A 108 -11.33 11.63 13.52
N GLU A 109 -10.13 12.13 13.78
CA GLU A 109 -8.90 11.36 13.71
C GLU A 109 -8.71 10.57 15.00
N SER A 110 -8.49 9.26 14.86
CA SER A 110 -8.25 8.34 15.97
C SER A 110 -7.05 7.45 15.67
N GLY A 111 -5.86 7.91 16.05
CA GLY A 111 -4.61 7.26 15.68
C GLY A 111 -4.37 7.39 14.17
N ASP A 112 -4.22 6.27 13.48
CA ASP A 112 -4.04 6.25 12.02
C ASP A 112 -5.35 6.08 11.23
N ASP A 113 -6.49 5.87 11.90
CA ASP A 113 -7.81 5.71 11.25
C ASP A 113 -8.62 7.03 11.29
N LEU A 114 -9.54 7.16 10.33
CA LEU A 114 -10.47 8.29 10.24
C LEU A 114 -11.90 7.78 10.44
N MET A 115 -12.61 8.42 11.34
CA MET A 115 -13.99 8.05 11.69
C MET A 115 -14.93 9.23 11.46
N GLY A 116 -16.20 8.94 11.20
CA GLY A 116 -17.25 9.94 11.09
C GLY A 116 -18.11 9.78 9.85
N ASP A 117 -19.17 10.58 9.79
CA ASP A 117 -20.18 10.49 8.73
C ASP A 117 -19.58 10.74 7.35
N ALA A 118 -18.55 11.61 7.25
CA ALA A 118 -17.91 11.90 5.97
C ALA A 118 -17.30 10.66 5.30
N VAL A 119 -16.79 9.70 6.09
CA VAL A 119 -16.28 8.41 5.60
C VAL A 119 -17.43 7.53 5.12
N ASN A 120 -18.52 7.45 5.89
CA ASN A 120 -19.71 6.68 5.54
C ASN A 120 -20.36 7.21 4.24
N VAL A 121 -20.38 8.54 4.05
CA VAL A 121 -20.84 9.15 2.79
C VAL A 121 -19.95 8.72 1.62
N ALA A 122 -18.62 8.80 1.75
CA ALA A 122 -17.71 8.42 0.66
C ALA A 122 -17.92 6.96 0.23
N VAL A 123 -18.03 6.04 1.19
CA VAL A 123 -18.36 4.62 0.94
C VAL A 123 -19.73 4.48 0.28
N ARG A 124 -20.73 5.26 0.69
CA ARG A 124 -22.04 5.22 0.04
C ARG A 124 -21.99 5.72 -1.41
N LEU A 125 -21.25 6.79 -1.67
CA LEU A 125 -21.05 7.32 -3.02
C LEU A 125 -20.34 6.31 -3.92
N GLU A 126 -19.34 5.59 -3.40
CA GLU A 126 -18.67 4.49 -4.09
C GLU A 126 -19.70 3.44 -4.50
N SER A 127 -20.54 2.98 -3.56
CA SER A 127 -21.50 1.90 -3.83
C SER A 127 -22.53 2.21 -4.92
N ILE A 128 -22.81 3.49 -5.20
CA ILE A 128 -23.77 3.97 -6.21
C ILE A 128 -23.09 4.48 -7.49
N ALA A 129 -21.75 4.49 -7.52
CA ALA A 129 -20.99 4.76 -8.73
C ALA A 129 -21.23 3.63 -9.75
N THR A 130 -21.21 3.99 -11.03
CA THR A 130 -21.23 2.99 -12.10
C THR A 130 -19.91 2.22 -12.12
N THR A 131 -19.89 1.01 -12.70
CA THR A 131 -18.65 0.26 -12.93
C THR A 131 -17.63 1.11 -13.69
N GLY A 132 -16.42 1.27 -13.16
CA GLY A 132 -15.40 2.14 -13.74
C GLY A 132 -15.71 3.64 -13.61
N GLY A 133 -16.72 4.01 -12.81
CA GLY A 133 -17.20 5.37 -12.62
C GLY A 133 -16.70 6.04 -11.35
N ILE A 134 -16.91 7.35 -11.27
CA ILE A 134 -16.60 8.19 -10.12
C ILE A 134 -17.86 8.94 -9.70
N CYS A 135 -18.24 8.81 -8.44
CA CYS A 135 -19.35 9.54 -7.83
C CYS A 135 -18.82 10.51 -6.77
N VAL A 136 -19.30 11.76 -6.78
CA VAL A 136 -18.84 12.80 -5.87
C VAL A 136 -20.02 13.49 -5.18
N SER A 137 -19.85 13.95 -3.95
CA SER A 137 -20.85 14.79 -3.28
C SER A 137 -20.87 16.21 -3.87
N SER A 138 -21.95 16.95 -3.62
CA SER A 138 -22.06 18.36 -4.00
C SER A 138 -20.90 19.21 -3.46
N SER A 139 -20.45 18.96 -2.23
CA SER A 139 -19.32 19.69 -1.63
C SER A 139 -18.00 19.49 -2.37
N VAL A 140 -17.81 18.34 -3.03
CA VAL A 140 -16.65 18.11 -3.91
C VAL A 140 -16.88 18.73 -5.28
N TYR A 141 -18.08 18.55 -5.84
CA TYR A 141 -18.45 19.07 -7.15
C TYR A 141 -18.28 20.60 -7.25
N GLU A 142 -18.74 21.33 -6.24
CA GLU A 142 -18.57 22.78 -6.12
C GLU A 142 -17.09 23.20 -6.12
N GLN A 143 -16.21 22.37 -5.56
CA GLN A 143 -14.79 22.67 -5.46
C GLN A 143 -14.01 22.40 -6.74
N ILE A 144 -14.50 21.52 -7.61
CA ILE A 144 -13.84 21.15 -8.88
C ILE A 144 -14.42 21.88 -10.10
N THR A 145 -15.66 22.36 -10.00
CA THR A 145 -16.34 23.09 -11.07
C THR A 145 -15.51 24.31 -11.47
N GLY A 146 -15.23 24.47 -12.77
CA GLY A 146 -14.39 25.54 -13.31
C GLY A 146 -12.88 25.32 -13.17
N LYS A 147 -12.43 24.26 -12.49
CA LYS A 147 -11.01 23.90 -12.33
C LYS A 147 -10.61 22.66 -13.14
N LEU A 148 -11.55 21.75 -13.37
CA LEU A 148 -11.37 20.56 -14.20
C LEU A 148 -12.43 20.58 -15.33
N MET A 149 -12.00 20.27 -16.56
CA MET A 149 -12.88 20.18 -17.72
C MET A 149 -13.53 18.79 -17.77
N LEU A 150 -14.48 18.54 -16.86
CA LEU A 150 -15.18 17.27 -16.73
C LEU A 150 -16.69 17.47 -16.93
N GLY A 151 -17.35 16.51 -17.57
CA GLY A 151 -18.81 16.44 -17.54
C GLY A 151 -19.27 15.87 -16.19
N ALA A 152 -20.47 16.27 -15.77
CA ALA A 152 -21.09 15.72 -14.56
C ALA A 152 -22.59 15.54 -14.77
N GLU A 153 -23.09 14.37 -14.38
CA GLU A 153 -24.52 14.05 -14.29
C GLU A 153 -24.97 14.27 -12.85
N ASP A 154 -25.93 15.16 -12.65
CA ASP A 154 -26.62 15.33 -11.36
C ASP A 154 -27.54 14.13 -11.13
N ILE A 155 -27.27 13.36 -10.06
CA ILE A 155 -28.05 12.18 -9.67
C ILE A 155 -28.96 12.46 -8.46
N GLY A 156 -29.07 13.72 -8.05
CA GLY A 156 -29.96 14.15 -6.98
C GLY A 156 -29.57 13.67 -5.59
N ASP A 157 -30.57 13.71 -4.71
CA ASP A 157 -30.43 13.47 -3.28
C ASP A 157 -30.33 11.98 -2.93
N GLN A 158 -29.19 11.58 -2.37
CA GLN A 158 -28.89 10.22 -1.97
C GLN A 158 -29.01 10.04 -0.46
N HIS A 159 -29.80 9.05 -0.04
CA HIS A 159 -29.95 8.73 1.38
C HIS A 159 -28.85 7.76 1.83
N VAL A 160 -28.16 8.14 2.90
CA VAL A 160 -27.10 7.35 3.53
C VAL A 160 -27.61 6.85 4.88
N LYS A 161 -27.39 5.57 5.19
CA LYS A 161 -27.76 5.00 6.49
C LYS A 161 -27.08 5.80 7.61
N ASN A 162 -27.84 6.17 8.64
CA ASN A 162 -27.38 6.96 9.79
C ASN A 162 -27.04 8.43 9.51
N ILE A 163 -27.43 8.99 8.36
CA ILE A 163 -27.30 10.43 8.06
C ILE A 163 -28.70 11.02 7.86
N PRO A 164 -29.15 11.97 8.71
CA PRO A 164 -30.52 12.46 8.69
C PRO A 164 -30.83 13.38 7.49
N ARG A 165 -29.81 13.96 6.86
CA ARG A 165 -29.97 14.80 5.66
C ARG A 165 -29.48 14.03 4.42
N PRO A 166 -30.24 14.04 3.31
CA PRO A 166 -29.75 13.46 2.07
C PRO A 166 -28.50 14.18 1.56
N ILE A 167 -27.63 13.44 0.91
CA ILE A 167 -26.42 13.97 0.27
C ILE A 167 -26.69 14.07 -1.23
N HIS A 168 -26.67 15.28 -1.75
CA HIS A 168 -26.76 15.52 -3.17
C HIS A 168 -25.46 15.08 -3.88
N ALA A 169 -25.55 14.36 -4.99
CA ALA A 169 -24.40 13.70 -5.61
C ALA A 169 -24.37 13.86 -7.14
N TYR A 170 -23.16 13.75 -7.69
CA TYR A 170 -22.88 13.85 -9.13
C TYR A 170 -22.05 12.65 -9.60
N ARG A 171 -22.31 12.14 -10.80
CA ARG A 171 -21.42 11.21 -11.50
C ARG A 171 -20.54 11.97 -12.47
N LEU A 172 -19.23 11.76 -12.38
CA LEU A 172 -18.27 12.41 -13.28
C LEU A 172 -18.13 11.59 -14.57
N THR A 173 -18.13 12.29 -15.70
CA THR A 173 -17.91 11.71 -17.03
C THR A 173 -16.65 12.31 -17.66
N LEU A 174 -15.77 11.44 -18.16
CA LEU A 174 -14.45 11.78 -18.69
C LEU A 174 -14.49 12.58 -20.00
N ASP A 175 -15.58 12.50 -20.76
CA ASP A 175 -15.64 13.03 -22.15
C ASP A 175 -15.88 14.54 -22.26
N GLY A 176 -15.81 15.31 -21.17
CA GLY A 176 -15.90 16.78 -21.20
C GLY A 176 -17.18 17.34 -21.84
N GLY A 177 -18.19 16.49 -22.05
CA GLY A 177 -19.48 16.90 -22.58
C GLY A 177 -20.12 17.92 -21.64
N LYS A 178 -20.64 19.02 -22.19
CA LYS A 178 -21.50 19.93 -21.42
C LYS A 178 -22.56 19.09 -20.71
N PRO A 179 -22.89 19.40 -19.43
CA PRO A 179 -23.98 18.72 -18.75
C PRO A 179 -25.18 18.78 -19.67
N THR A 180 -25.70 17.60 -20.03
CA THR A 180 -27.04 17.54 -20.62
C THR A 180 -27.92 18.10 -19.52
N PRO A 181 -28.62 19.24 -19.74
CA PRO A 181 -29.51 19.75 -18.72
C PRO A 181 -30.46 18.61 -18.34
N PRO A 182 -30.80 18.47 -17.05
CA PRO A 182 -31.70 17.43 -16.63
C PRO A 182 -32.89 17.45 -17.59
N HIS A 183 -33.20 16.29 -18.14
CA HIS A 183 -34.52 16.10 -18.72
C HIS A 183 -35.47 16.71 -17.69
N PRO A 184 -36.33 17.69 -18.08
CA PRO A 184 -37.24 18.28 -17.13
C PRO A 184 -37.86 17.12 -16.39
N ALA A 185 -37.86 17.24 -15.07
CA ALA A 185 -38.40 16.30 -14.14
C ALA A 185 -39.50 15.49 -14.83
N HIS A 186 -39.59 14.19 -14.54
CA HIS A 186 -40.93 13.62 -14.52
C HIS A 186 -41.77 14.59 -13.68
N GLU A 187 -42.48 15.50 -14.37
CA GLU A 187 -43.71 16.10 -13.92
C GLU A 187 -44.40 14.88 -13.37
N ALA A 188 -44.51 14.84 -12.04
CA ALA A 188 -45.35 13.91 -11.33
C ALA A 188 -46.59 13.79 -12.20
N ALA A 189 -46.75 12.61 -12.82
CA ALA A 189 -47.69 12.42 -13.90
C ALA A 189 -48.98 13.09 -13.47
N LYS A 190 -49.33 14.21 -14.12
CA LYS A 190 -50.59 14.89 -13.85
C LYS A 190 -51.62 13.81 -14.07
N ALA A 191 -52.18 13.33 -12.96
CA ALA A 191 -53.16 12.27 -12.97
C ALA A 191 -54.28 12.76 -13.87
N SER A 192 -54.41 12.12 -15.03
CA SER A 192 -55.55 12.33 -15.90
C SER A 192 -56.83 12.10 -15.07
N PRO A 193 -57.89 12.88 -15.27
CA PRO A 193 -59.02 12.96 -14.34
C PRO A 193 -60.01 11.78 -14.51
N ARG A 194 -59.50 10.54 -14.66
CA ARG A 194 -60.34 9.37 -14.98
C ARG A 194 -60.23 8.17 -14.04
N SER A 195 -59.51 8.24 -12.91
CA SER A 195 -59.47 7.12 -11.95
C SER A 195 -60.01 7.41 -10.54
N ARG A 196 -60.59 8.60 -10.30
CA ARG A 196 -61.24 8.93 -9.01
C ARG A 196 -62.54 8.17 -8.70
N VAL A 197 -62.95 7.20 -9.52
CA VAL A 197 -64.18 6.40 -9.31
C VAL A 197 -63.91 5.02 -8.67
N LEU A 198 -62.65 4.59 -8.51
CA LEU A 198 -62.35 3.25 -7.94
C LEU A 198 -61.74 3.25 -6.53
N LEU A 199 -61.48 4.41 -5.91
CA LEU A 199 -60.93 4.47 -4.54
C LEU A 199 -62.01 4.59 -3.43
N VAL A 200 -63.29 4.76 -3.78
CA VAL A 200 -64.39 4.81 -2.79
C VAL A 200 -64.95 3.41 -2.47
N GLY A 201 -64.71 2.41 -3.32
CA GLY A 201 -65.19 1.03 -3.11
C GLY A 201 -64.35 0.15 -2.18
N GLY A 202 -63.04 0.42 -2.07
CA GLY A 202 -62.10 -0.43 -1.30
C GLY A 202 -62.06 -0.15 0.21
N ILE A 203 -62.44 1.04 0.66
CA ILE A 203 -62.41 1.43 2.08
C ILE A 203 -63.64 0.88 2.82
N VAL A 204 -64.77 0.70 2.12
CA VAL A 204 -66.01 0.16 2.71
C VAL A 204 -65.92 -1.36 2.97
N THR A 205 -65.17 -2.10 2.15
CA THR A 205 -64.95 -3.55 2.33
C THR A 205 -63.92 -3.88 3.42
N ALA A 206 -62.90 -3.04 3.63
CA ALA A 206 -61.91 -3.25 4.70
C ALA A 206 -62.48 -2.99 6.10
N LEU A 207 -63.38 -2.00 6.25
CA LEU A 207 -64.02 -1.69 7.54
C LEU A 207 -65.05 -2.75 7.96
N ALA A 208 -65.68 -3.45 7.01
CA ALA A 208 -66.61 -4.55 7.31
C ALA A 208 -65.89 -5.79 7.88
N ILE A 209 -64.66 -6.07 7.45
CA ILE A 209 -63.87 -7.23 7.89
C ILE A 209 -63.33 -7.02 9.33
N VAL A 210 -62.98 -5.78 9.69
CA VAL A 210 -62.53 -5.43 11.04
C VAL A 210 -63.68 -5.44 12.06
N ALA A 211 -64.89 -5.04 11.64
CA ALA A 211 -66.09 -5.09 12.49
C ALA A 211 -66.54 -6.53 12.82
N ILE A 212 -66.34 -7.48 11.91
CA ILE A 212 -66.67 -8.89 12.14
C ILE A 212 -65.60 -9.57 13.03
N GLY A 213 -64.32 -9.27 12.85
CA GLY A 213 -63.23 -9.81 13.68
C GLY A 213 -63.23 -9.33 15.14
N GLY A 214 -63.61 -8.07 15.40
CA GLY A 214 -63.66 -7.50 16.75
C GLY A 214 -64.72 -8.14 17.67
N THR A 215 -65.81 -8.67 17.11
CA THR A 215 -66.86 -9.34 17.89
C THR A 215 -66.47 -10.73 18.38
N PHE A 216 -65.46 -11.37 17.78
CA PHE A 216 -64.98 -12.69 18.20
C PHE A 216 -63.97 -12.60 19.36
N TYR A 217 -63.18 -11.52 19.43
CA TYR A 217 -62.13 -11.34 20.44
C TYR A 217 -62.66 -10.87 21.80
N LEU A 218 -63.83 -10.21 21.84
CA LEU A 218 -64.47 -9.75 23.08
C LEU A 218 -65.31 -10.83 23.80
N ARG A 219 -65.32 -12.09 23.31
CA ARG A 219 -66.11 -13.19 23.87
C ARG A 219 -65.33 -14.22 24.69
N GLN A 220 -64.02 -14.07 24.84
CA GLN A 220 -63.22 -14.96 25.70
C GLN A 220 -62.72 -14.16 26.91
N GLY A 221 -63.36 -14.39 28.06
CA GLY A 221 -63.03 -13.75 29.32
C GLY A 221 -61.70 -14.24 29.92
N PRO A 222 -61.14 -13.49 30.89
CA PRO A 222 -59.82 -13.75 31.44
C PRO A 222 -59.87 -14.76 32.60
N THR A 223 -58.98 -15.76 32.60
CA THR A 223 -58.69 -16.58 33.79
C THR A 223 -57.29 -16.28 34.30
N SER A 224 -57.25 -15.87 35.57
CA SER A 224 -56.09 -15.48 36.38
C SER A 224 -55.23 -16.65 36.85
N GLY A 225 -53.99 -16.36 37.27
CA GLY A 225 -53.14 -17.23 38.10
C GLY A 225 -51.66 -16.88 37.91
N ALA A 226 -51.12 -15.89 38.62
CA ALA A 226 -50.51 -15.98 39.96
C ALA A 226 -49.14 -16.70 39.98
N ALA A 227 -48.11 -15.92 40.31
CA ALA A 227 -46.74 -16.34 40.57
C ALA A 227 -46.62 -17.12 41.89
N GLN A 228 -45.62 -18.02 41.99
CA GLN A 228 -45.05 -18.44 43.28
C GLN A 228 -43.62 -18.98 43.15
N THR A 229 -42.80 -18.50 44.08
CA THR A 229 -41.41 -18.78 44.42
C THR A 229 -41.27 -20.11 45.18
N ALA A 230 -40.13 -20.83 45.05
CA ALA A 230 -39.38 -21.46 46.17
C ALA A 230 -38.28 -22.45 45.69
N GLN A 231 -37.08 -22.32 46.29
CA GLN A 231 -36.02 -23.34 46.50
C GLN A 231 -36.33 -24.18 47.78
N PRO A 232 -35.46 -25.07 48.29
CA PRO A 232 -34.64 -26.16 47.71
C PRO A 232 -34.83 -27.50 48.51
N THR A 233 -34.23 -28.63 48.10
CA THR A 233 -33.88 -29.70 49.06
C THR A 233 -32.74 -30.61 48.59
N SER A 234 -31.91 -30.94 49.58
CA SER A 234 -30.67 -31.73 49.61
C SER A 234 -30.85 -33.24 49.38
N ALA A 235 -29.81 -33.96 48.98
CA ALA A 235 -29.12 -34.94 49.84
C ALA A 235 -28.04 -35.78 49.12
N THR A 236 -26.94 -35.91 49.85
CA THR A 236 -25.67 -36.63 49.73
C THR A 236 -25.79 -38.16 49.57
N LEU A 237 -24.79 -38.81 48.95
CA LEU A 237 -24.12 -40.01 49.50
C LEU A 237 -22.80 -40.30 48.77
N VAL A 238 -21.72 -40.43 49.55
CA VAL A 238 -20.36 -40.92 49.25
C VAL A 238 -20.22 -42.24 50.05
N PRO A 239 -19.46 -43.27 49.60
CA PRO A 239 -18.08 -43.43 50.09
C PRO A 239 -17.04 -43.94 49.06
N THR A 240 -15.79 -43.74 49.46
CA THR A 240 -14.45 -43.93 48.83
C THR A 240 -13.90 -45.39 48.90
N PRO A 241 -12.57 -45.66 48.78
CA PRO A 241 -11.79 -46.14 47.62
C PRO A 241 -11.17 -47.55 47.87
N PRO A 242 -10.13 -48.05 47.15
CA PRO A 242 -8.73 -47.72 47.49
C PRO A 242 -7.74 -47.69 46.32
N ALA A 243 -6.46 -47.51 46.67
CA ALA A 243 -5.33 -47.03 45.90
C ALA A 243 -4.41 -48.11 45.30
N SER A 244 -3.46 -47.60 44.47
CA SER A 244 -2.09 -48.09 44.24
C SER A 244 -1.91 -49.35 43.37
N VAL A 245 -1.14 -49.28 42.28
CA VAL A 245 0.13 -50.03 42.06
C VAL A 245 0.96 -49.34 40.95
N ALA A 246 2.27 -49.50 41.08
CA ALA A 246 3.43 -48.95 40.38
C ALA A 246 3.61 -49.21 38.86
N ALA A 247 4.25 -48.22 38.22
CA ALA A 247 5.45 -48.20 37.38
C ALA A 247 5.87 -49.36 36.42
N VAL A 248 6.39 -48.88 35.26
CA VAL A 248 7.48 -49.36 34.37
C VAL A 248 7.06 -49.95 32.98
N PRO A 249 7.68 -49.49 31.85
CA PRO A 249 7.34 -49.82 30.45
C PRO A 249 8.11 -51.11 30.00
N PRO A 250 8.23 -51.56 28.71
CA PRO A 250 7.95 -50.90 27.42
C PRO A 250 7.32 -51.79 26.31
N ALA A 251 6.93 -51.19 25.20
CA ALA A 251 7.04 -51.80 23.87
C ALA A 251 6.88 -50.74 22.79
N ALA A 252 7.93 -50.57 21.99
CA ALA A 252 7.89 -49.83 20.75
C ALA A 252 7.00 -50.54 19.73
N SER A 253 6.15 -49.79 19.01
CA SER A 253 5.93 -49.93 17.56
C SER A 253 4.91 -48.92 17.03
N ALA A 254 5.13 -48.58 15.76
CA ALA A 254 4.24 -47.90 14.82
C ALA A 254 4.16 -46.36 14.89
N THR A 255 5.16 -45.73 14.29
CA THR A 255 5.12 -44.38 13.73
C THR A 255 3.95 -44.26 12.75
N THR A 256 2.93 -43.48 13.10
CA THR A 256 1.94 -42.96 12.16
C THR A 256 2.51 -41.64 11.61
N PRO A 257 2.49 -41.37 10.29
CA PRO A 257 2.93 -40.08 9.79
C PRO A 257 1.98 -39.01 10.32
N ALA A 258 2.53 -38.08 11.10
CA ALA A 258 1.78 -36.94 11.61
C ALA A 258 1.18 -36.16 10.43
N ALA A 259 -0.13 -35.93 10.51
CA ALA A 259 -0.83 -35.02 9.63
C ALA A 259 -0.08 -33.68 9.57
N THR A 260 0.07 -33.15 8.36
CA THR A 260 0.56 -31.80 8.10
C THR A 260 -0.20 -30.82 8.99
N PRO A 261 0.46 -29.98 9.80
CA PRO A 261 -0.25 -28.97 10.57
C PRO A 261 -0.97 -28.03 9.58
N PRO A 262 -2.19 -27.58 9.88
CA PRO A 262 -2.85 -26.58 9.07
C PRO A 262 -1.96 -25.34 8.95
N PRO A 263 -2.01 -24.61 7.82
CA PRO A 263 -1.19 -23.43 7.62
C PRO A 263 -1.38 -22.50 8.81
N ALA A 264 -0.27 -22.14 9.45
CA ALA A 264 -0.25 -21.27 10.61
C ALA A 264 -1.05 -20.01 10.28
N ALA A 265 -2.12 -19.77 11.05
CA ALA A 265 -2.80 -18.49 11.07
C ALA A 265 -1.74 -17.39 11.16
N THR A 266 -1.83 -16.42 10.26
CA THR A 266 -0.92 -15.27 10.17
C THR A 266 -0.67 -14.70 11.56
N ALA A 267 0.50 -14.99 12.12
CA ALA A 267 0.87 -14.48 13.43
C ALA A 267 0.88 -12.94 13.35
N ALA A 268 0.22 -12.29 14.31
CA ALA A 268 0.36 -10.86 14.51
C ALA A 268 1.87 -10.52 14.56
N PRO A 269 2.31 -9.40 13.96
CA PRO A 269 3.72 -9.04 13.93
C PRO A 269 4.26 -8.98 15.36
N GLN A 270 5.30 -9.79 15.64
CA GLN A 270 5.92 -9.80 16.95
C GLN A 270 6.50 -8.41 17.28
N PRO A 271 6.43 -7.96 18.54
CA PRO A 271 7.02 -6.70 18.94
C PRO A 271 8.54 -6.74 18.69
N ARG A 272 9.02 -5.84 17.84
CA ARG A 272 10.45 -5.71 17.52
C ARG A 272 11.12 -4.87 18.60
N SER A 273 12.22 -5.35 19.18
CA SER A 273 13.01 -4.57 20.15
C SER A 273 13.99 -3.63 19.45
N PHE A 274 14.28 -2.49 20.06
CA PHE A 274 15.22 -1.50 19.55
C PHE A 274 16.67 -2.05 19.60
N VAL A 275 17.31 -2.15 18.43
CA VAL A 275 18.72 -2.51 18.30
C VAL A 275 19.46 -1.37 17.60
N PRO A 276 20.45 -0.71 18.22
CA PRO A 276 21.15 0.46 17.64
C PRO A 276 21.65 0.24 16.20
N LYS A 277 22.21 -0.93 15.89
CA LYS A 277 22.78 -1.23 14.57
C LYS A 277 21.72 -1.46 13.48
N GLU A 278 20.47 -1.71 13.86
CA GLU A 278 19.38 -2.00 12.93
C GLU A 278 18.56 -0.75 12.58
N VAL A 279 18.80 0.37 13.26
CA VAL A 279 18.13 1.65 12.94
C VAL A 279 18.67 2.14 11.59
N PRO A 280 17.83 2.22 10.53
CA PRO A 280 18.30 2.60 9.21
C PRO A 280 18.47 4.12 9.10
N PHE A 281 19.09 4.54 7.99
CA PHE A 281 19.32 5.93 7.59
C PHE A 281 20.28 6.74 8.47
N VAL A 282 20.50 6.31 9.72
CA VAL A 282 21.37 7.00 10.67
C VAL A 282 22.81 6.97 10.15
N PRO A 283 23.47 8.13 10.00
CA PRO A 283 24.89 8.20 9.68
C PRO A 283 25.76 7.53 10.74
N ASP A 284 26.82 6.84 10.31
CA ASP A 284 27.72 6.12 11.20
C ASP A 284 28.29 6.99 12.32
N PHE A 285 28.62 8.25 12.05
CA PHE A 285 29.14 9.19 13.06
C PHE A 285 28.14 9.54 14.16
N ARG A 286 26.85 9.27 13.94
CA ARG A 286 25.75 9.48 14.90
C ARG A 286 25.31 8.18 15.59
N SER A 287 25.95 7.04 15.30
CA SER A 287 25.64 5.73 15.92
C SER A 287 25.71 5.75 17.45
N ARG A 288 26.66 6.48 18.05
CA ARG A 288 26.77 6.66 19.51
C ARG A 288 25.51 7.23 20.16
N ALA A 289 24.72 8.03 19.44
CA ALA A 289 23.44 8.54 19.95
C ALA A 289 22.41 7.42 20.11
N LEU A 290 22.46 6.39 19.25
CA LEU A 290 21.58 5.23 19.33
C LEU A 290 21.93 4.34 20.52
N GLU A 291 23.23 4.19 20.81
CA GLU A 291 23.70 3.51 22.03
C GLU A 291 23.26 4.25 23.30
N SER A 292 23.31 5.58 23.26
CA SER A 292 22.82 6.45 24.35
C SER A 292 21.32 6.31 24.56
N TYR A 293 20.54 6.18 23.47
CA TYR A 293 19.11 5.88 23.56
C TYR A 293 18.84 4.50 24.14
N ALA A 294 19.55 3.47 23.66
CA ALA A 294 19.37 2.09 24.11
C ALA A 294 19.64 1.94 25.62
N SER A 295 20.67 2.63 26.13
CA SER A 295 21.05 2.61 27.56
C SER A 295 20.25 3.58 28.44
N ALA A 296 19.45 4.49 27.88
CA ALA A 296 18.67 5.43 28.66
C ALA A 296 17.55 4.75 29.46
N ALA A 297 17.28 5.29 30.66
CA ALA A 297 16.21 4.88 31.56
C ALA A 297 14.81 5.00 30.92
N ASP A 298 13.84 4.37 31.57
CA ASP A 298 12.46 4.25 31.10
C ASP A 298 11.77 5.60 30.88
N SER A 299 10.69 5.60 30.07
CA SER A 299 10.06 6.79 29.47
C SER A 299 10.97 7.54 28.48
N LYS A 300 11.11 6.94 27.30
CA LYS A 300 11.94 7.44 26.19
C LYS A 300 11.29 7.22 24.84
N ALA A 301 11.63 8.04 23.84
CA ALA A 301 11.21 7.83 22.46
C ALA A 301 12.27 8.31 21.47
N PHE A 302 12.31 7.67 20.31
CA PHE A 302 13.23 7.94 19.22
C PHE A 302 12.45 8.22 17.93
N ALA A 303 12.70 9.37 17.32
CA ALA A 303 12.10 9.78 16.07
C ALA A 303 13.17 10.02 15.01
N LEU A 304 12.95 9.56 13.78
CA LEU A 304 13.84 9.79 12.64
C LEU A 304 13.05 10.04 11.35
N ASN A 305 13.73 10.61 10.35
CA ASN A 305 13.25 10.65 8.97
C ASN A 305 14.17 9.85 8.04
N VAL A 306 13.77 9.74 6.77
CA VAL A 306 14.52 8.99 5.75
C VAL A 306 15.90 9.59 5.47
N ARG A 307 16.14 10.88 5.74
CA ARG A 307 17.46 11.51 5.58
C ARG A 307 18.44 11.18 6.70
N GLY A 308 18.02 10.43 7.73
CA GLY A 308 18.83 10.15 8.91
C GLY A 308 18.91 11.31 9.90
N ILE A 309 18.07 12.33 9.72
CA ILE A 309 17.82 13.33 10.76
C ILE A 309 16.94 12.66 11.81
N PHE A 310 17.35 12.78 13.06
CA PHE A 310 16.66 12.15 14.17
C PHE A 310 16.80 13.01 15.44
N ALA A 311 15.89 12.78 16.38
CA ALA A 311 15.97 13.27 17.74
C ALA A 311 15.47 12.19 18.72
N MET A 312 15.90 12.31 19.97
CA MET A 312 15.52 11.40 21.04
C MET A 312 15.12 12.18 22.29
N ALA A 313 14.07 11.72 22.95
CA ALA A 313 13.65 12.22 24.25
C ALA A 313 13.88 11.11 25.28
N THR A 314 14.68 11.38 26.29
CA THR A 314 14.97 10.41 27.37
C THR A 314 14.63 11.02 28.73
N ARG A 315 14.41 10.17 29.74
CA ARG A 315 14.08 10.58 31.12
C ARG A 315 12.87 11.53 31.15
N ARG A 316 11.80 11.16 30.44
CA ARG A 316 10.54 11.92 30.48
C ARG A 316 9.61 11.37 31.57
N ILE A 317 8.53 12.09 31.84
CA ILE A 317 7.54 11.71 32.85
C ILE A 317 6.73 10.50 32.38
N ASP A 318 6.45 10.41 31.08
CA ASP A 318 5.75 9.31 30.44
C ASP A 318 6.16 9.16 28.96
N ASP A 319 5.76 8.03 28.37
CA ASP A 319 6.01 7.69 26.96
C ASP A 319 5.31 8.64 25.98
N ALA A 320 4.15 9.19 26.34
CA ALA A 320 3.40 10.12 25.49
C ALA A 320 4.17 11.46 25.33
N THR A 321 4.72 11.97 26.42
CA THR A 321 5.59 13.14 26.46
C THR A 321 6.89 12.86 25.72
N ALA A 322 7.50 11.68 25.92
CA ALA A 322 8.68 11.28 25.17
C ALA A 322 8.42 11.28 23.67
N ARG A 323 7.32 10.68 23.22
CA ARG A 323 6.90 10.65 21.82
C ARG A 323 6.79 12.05 21.23
N ARG A 324 6.04 12.94 21.90
CA ARG A 324 5.83 14.31 21.44
C ARG A 324 7.14 15.08 21.33
N VAL A 325 7.98 15.04 22.37
CA VAL A 325 9.26 15.77 22.40
C VAL A 325 10.23 15.24 21.33
N ALA A 326 10.36 13.92 21.19
CA ALA A 326 11.23 13.34 20.17
C ALA A 326 10.80 13.76 18.75
N LEU A 327 9.50 13.71 18.46
CA LEU A 327 8.96 14.09 17.15
C LEU A 327 9.13 15.59 16.87
N GLU A 328 8.83 16.44 17.85
CA GLU A 328 8.95 17.90 17.75
C GLU A 328 10.40 18.31 17.49
N GLU A 329 11.35 17.80 18.27
CA GLU A 329 12.77 18.11 18.11
C GLU A 329 13.34 17.57 16.79
N CYS A 330 12.87 16.40 16.34
CA CYS A 330 13.25 15.87 15.04
C CYS A 330 12.75 16.78 13.91
N ASN A 331 11.46 17.17 13.94
CA ASN A 331 10.89 18.05 12.92
C ASN A 331 11.54 19.44 12.90
N LYS A 332 11.89 20.00 14.07
CA LYS A 332 12.68 21.23 14.17
C LYS A 332 14.05 21.08 13.51
N ALA A 333 14.72 19.94 13.72
CA ALA A 333 16.00 19.65 13.06
C ALA A 333 15.86 19.54 11.53
N VAL A 334 14.79 18.90 11.04
CA VAL A 334 14.50 18.83 9.59
C VAL A 334 14.25 20.22 9.00
N GLN A 335 13.42 21.04 9.65
CA GLN A 335 13.12 22.40 9.19
C GLN A 335 14.36 23.29 9.09
N ARG A 336 15.33 23.09 9.98
CA ARG A 336 16.61 23.80 9.95
C ARG A 336 17.52 23.34 8.81
N ASP A 337 17.60 22.03 8.57
CA ASP A 337 18.62 21.43 7.71
C ASP A 337 18.12 21.16 6.27
N VAL A 338 16.80 21.21 6.03
CA VAL A 338 16.16 20.89 4.74
C VAL A 338 15.42 22.12 4.19
N PRO A 339 15.96 22.83 3.19
CA PRO A 339 15.37 24.07 2.67
C PRO A 339 13.97 23.92 2.06
N VAL A 340 13.71 22.76 1.46
CA VAL A 340 12.41 22.41 0.86
C VAL A 340 12.01 21.04 1.38
N MET A 341 11.16 21.02 2.41
CA MET A 341 10.63 19.77 2.97
C MET A 341 9.65 19.12 2.01
N ARG A 342 9.87 17.83 1.72
CA ARG A 342 8.93 16.97 1.01
C ARG A 342 8.23 16.05 2.01
N ASP A 343 7.16 15.38 1.60
CA ASP A 343 6.36 14.58 2.55
C ASP A 343 7.15 13.44 3.19
N TYR A 344 8.08 12.82 2.46
CA TYR A 344 8.97 11.80 3.00
C TYR A 344 10.08 12.35 3.91
N ASP A 345 10.27 13.68 3.98
CA ASP A 345 11.26 14.31 4.87
C ASP A 345 10.72 14.46 6.31
N ARG A 346 9.42 14.19 6.54
CA ARG A 346 8.81 14.24 7.87
C ARG A 346 9.41 13.22 8.82
N CYS A 347 9.60 13.60 10.06
CA CYS A 347 10.00 12.66 11.10
C CYS A 347 8.83 11.75 11.49
N MET A 348 9.18 10.52 11.85
CA MET A 348 8.24 9.53 12.36
C MET A 348 8.83 8.89 13.62
N ILE A 349 7.95 8.39 14.49
CA ILE A 349 8.37 7.64 15.67
C ILE A 349 8.83 6.26 15.24
N TYR A 350 10.06 5.93 15.59
CA TYR A 350 10.62 4.59 15.35
C TYR A 350 10.52 3.71 16.57
N ALA A 351 10.81 4.25 17.76
CA ALA A 351 10.70 3.51 19.01
C ALA A 351 10.14 4.35 20.14
N VAL A 352 9.44 3.66 21.05
CA VAL A 352 8.97 4.16 22.34
C VAL A 352 9.40 3.14 23.39
N GLY A 353 10.05 3.57 24.45
CA GLY A 353 10.79 2.66 25.33
C GLY A 353 11.85 1.88 24.54
N ASN A 354 11.83 0.56 24.69
CA ASN A 354 12.66 -0.35 23.90
C ASN A 354 11.89 -1.00 22.74
N ASP A 355 10.63 -0.63 22.52
CA ASP A 355 9.79 -1.22 21.48
C ASP A 355 9.85 -0.39 20.20
N VAL A 356 10.15 -1.06 19.08
CA VAL A 356 10.09 -0.46 17.74
C VAL A 356 8.64 -0.42 17.31
N VAL A 357 8.06 0.78 17.39
CA VAL A 357 6.68 1.09 16.96
C VAL A 357 6.62 1.55 15.50
N TRP A 358 7.73 1.45 14.77
CA TRP A 358 7.77 1.83 13.37
C TRP A 358 6.89 0.92 12.52
N SER A 359 5.91 1.51 11.86
CA SER A 359 4.96 0.80 10.99
C SER A 359 5.53 0.41 9.62
N PHE A 360 6.67 0.97 9.22
CA PHE A 360 7.24 0.68 7.91
C PHE A 360 8.09 -0.59 7.94
N ARG A 361 8.08 -1.30 6.80
CA ARG A 361 8.99 -2.41 6.54
C ARG A 361 10.44 -1.90 6.56
N SER A 362 11.35 -2.77 6.99
CA SER A 362 12.78 -2.53 6.85
C SER A 362 13.11 -2.23 5.37
N PRO A 363 14.04 -1.32 5.08
CA PRO A 363 14.41 -1.01 3.71
C PRO A 363 14.78 -2.25 2.90
N ALA A 364 14.27 -2.34 1.66
CA ALA A 364 14.67 -3.39 0.74
C ALA A 364 16.11 -3.16 0.27
N MET A 365 17.02 -4.07 0.61
CA MET A 365 18.45 -3.97 0.28
C MET A 365 18.83 -4.98 -0.79
N PRO A 366 19.76 -4.66 -1.73
CA PRO A 366 20.36 -5.67 -2.60
C PRO A 366 21.23 -6.63 -1.77
N PRO A 367 21.52 -7.85 -2.25
CA PRO A 367 22.43 -8.75 -1.57
C PRO A 367 23.83 -8.14 -1.48
N PRO A 368 24.56 -8.33 -0.37
CA PRO A 368 25.96 -7.95 -0.29
C PRO A 368 26.84 -8.85 -1.20
N PRO A 369 27.96 -8.34 -1.74
CA PRO A 369 28.45 -6.96 -1.59
C PRO A 369 27.64 -5.96 -2.41
N TYR A 370 27.32 -4.80 -1.82
CA TYR A 370 26.49 -3.76 -2.43
C TYR A 370 27.13 -3.05 -3.63
N VAL A 371 28.46 -3.09 -3.66
CA VAL A 371 29.26 -2.61 -4.78
C VAL A 371 30.14 -3.75 -5.25
N PRO A 372 30.36 -3.91 -6.55
CA PRO A 372 31.21 -4.99 -7.03
C PRO A 372 32.66 -4.81 -6.54
N ALA A 373 33.29 -5.92 -6.15
CA ALA A 373 34.65 -5.91 -5.60
C ALA A 373 35.70 -5.50 -6.65
N ALA A 374 35.56 -5.99 -7.88
CA ALA A 374 36.35 -5.52 -9.01
C ALA A 374 35.76 -4.21 -9.55
N ARG A 375 36.60 -3.19 -9.80
CA ARG A 375 36.19 -1.94 -10.47
C ARG A 375 36.42 -2.06 -11.99
N PRO A 376 35.70 -1.29 -12.82
CA PRO A 376 36.08 -1.15 -14.22
C PRO A 376 37.55 -0.72 -14.33
N ASN A 377 38.31 -1.42 -15.18
CA ASN A 377 39.70 -1.08 -15.48
C ASN A 377 39.83 -0.84 -17.00
N PRO A 378 40.22 0.37 -17.44
CA PRO A 378 40.48 1.57 -16.62
C PRO A 378 39.20 2.09 -15.93
N PRO A 379 39.35 2.89 -14.84
CA PRO A 379 38.22 3.53 -14.17
C PRO A 379 37.40 4.38 -15.14
N ILE A 380 36.07 4.32 -15.01
CA ILE A 380 35.15 5.09 -15.85
C ILE A 380 34.75 6.35 -15.07
N PRO A 381 35.11 7.57 -15.51
CA PRO A 381 34.65 8.80 -14.87
C PRO A 381 33.13 8.86 -14.86
N PHE A 382 32.56 9.36 -13.76
CA PHE A 382 31.12 9.60 -13.67
C PHE A 382 30.74 10.87 -14.44
N ASP A 383 29.83 10.71 -15.39
CA ASP A 383 29.25 11.80 -16.18
C ASP A 383 27.71 11.76 -16.07
N PRO A 384 27.08 12.79 -15.45
CA PRO A 384 25.62 12.91 -15.37
C PRO A 384 24.90 12.89 -16.73
N ALA A 385 25.57 13.30 -17.82
CA ALA A 385 24.96 13.32 -19.15
C ALA A 385 24.67 11.91 -19.67
N THR A 386 25.53 10.95 -19.35
CA THR A 386 25.45 9.55 -19.81
C THR A 386 24.84 8.60 -18.77
N ALA A 387 24.57 9.08 -17.56
CA ALA A 387 23.93 8.28 -16.51
C ALA A 387 22.51 7.82 -16.93
N PRO A 388 22.24 6.50 -16.94
CA PRO A 388 20.96 5.97 -17.39
C PRO A 388 19.87 6.22 -16.35
N LEU A 389 18.61 6.14 -16.80
CA LEU A 389 17.40 6.29 -15.97
C LEU A 389 17.21 7.67 -15.30
N ILE A 390 18.20 8.55 -15.32
CA ILE A 390 18.11 9.91 -14.78
C ILE A 390 17.23 10.82 -15.66
N ASN A 391 16.38 11.64 -15.05
CA ASN A 391 15.59 12.67 -15.74
C ASN A 391 16.34 14.02 -15.80
N ALA A 392 15.87 14.96 -16.64
CA ALA A 392 16.60 16.21 -16.86
C ALA A 392 16.80 17.06 -15.57
N PRO A 393 15.79 17.25 -14.69
CA PRO A 393 16.00 17.93 -13.41
C PRO A 393 17.03 17.25 -12.50
N ALA A 394 17.00 15.92 -12.40
CA ALA A 394 17.95 15.15 -11.60
C ALA A 394 19.37 15.25 -12.17
N ARG A 395 19.52 15.22 -13.50
CA ARG A 395 20.82 15.43 -14.16
C ARG A 395 21.45 16.77 -13.77
N LYS A 396 20.68 17.85 -13.86
CA LYS A 396 21.12 19.17 -13.42
C LYS A 396 21.51 19.19 -11.94
N ASN A 397 20.74 18.51 -11.08
CA ASN A 397 21.08 18.39 -9.66
C ASN A 397 22.44 17.70 -9.44
N LEU A 398 22.73 16.65 -10.21
CA LEU A 398 24.01 15.93 -10.14
C LEU A 398 25.18 16.83 -10.56
N GLU A 399 25.03 17.59 -11.65
CA GLU A 399 26.05 18.54 -12.10
C GLU A 399 26.31 19.66 -11.10
N GLU A 400 25.26 20.22 -10.52
CA GLU A 400 25.35 21.36 -9.62
C GLU A 400 25.81 20.99 -8.21
N HIS A 401 25.46 19.79 -7.72
CA HIS A 401 25.62 19.42 -6.32
C HIS A 401 26.41 18.13 -6.11
N TYR A 402 26.16 17.06 -6.89
CA TYR A 402 26.85 15.78 -6.70
C TYR A 402 28.34 15.92 -7.04
N LEU A 403 28.66 16.39 -8.24
CA LEU A 403 30.05 16.52 -8.70
C LEU A 403 30.89 17.49 -7.86
N LYS A 404 30.23 18.51 -7.29
CA LYS A 404 30.88 19.56 -6.49
C LYS A 404 31.01 19.23 -5.00
N SER A 405 30.42 18.12 -4.54
CA SER A 405 30.52 17.69 -3.15
C SER A 405 31.96 17.27 -2.80
N ASP A 406 32.47 17.77 -1.68
CA ASP A 406 33.74 17.37 -1.05
C ASP A 406 33.62 16.08 -0.23
N ARG A 407 32.39 15.73 0.15
CA ARG A 407 32.05 14.51 0.91
C ARG A 407 31.87 13.28 0.02
N SER A 408 32.07 12.09 0.62
CA SER A 408 31.76 10.79 0.01
C SER A 408 30.31 10.74 -0.43
N ARG A 409 30.05 10.19 -1.63
CA ARG A 409 28.73 10.19 -2.25
C ARG A 409 28.52 8.93 -3.07
N ALA A 410 27.34 8.35 -2.97
CA ALA A 410 26.94 7.21 -3.77
C ALA A 410 25.63 7.55 -4.46
N LEU A 411 25.63 7.52 -5.79
CA LEU A 411 24.42 7.62 -6.59
C LEU A 411 23.77 6.25 -6.68
N VAL A 412 22.54 6.14 -6.20
CA VAL A 412 21.73 4.93 -6.34
C VAL A 412 20.63 5.13 -7.36
N LEU A 413 20.39 4.09 -8.15
CA LEU A 413 19.30 4.00 -9.11
C LEU A 413 18.34 2.90 -8.65
N GLY A 414 17.05 3.16 -8.74
CA GLY A 414 15.99 2.28 -8.28
C GLY A 414 14.92 2.04 -9.32
N HIS A 415 13.88 1.34 -8.89
CA HIS A 415 12.71 1.05 -9.71
C HIS A 415 12.02 2.33 -10.20
N ASN A 416 11.40 2.27 -11.38
CA ASN A 416 10.63 3.38 -11.98
C ASN A 416 11.43 4.67 -12.11
N ARG A 417 12.71 4.54 -12.52
CA ARG A 417 13.62 5.68 -12.74
C ARG A 417 13.84 6.53 -11.48
N PHE A 418 13.70 5.92 -10.30
CA PHE A 418 14.04 6.56 -9.06
C PHE A 418 15.56 6.75 -8.97
N ASP A 419 15.99 7.94 -8.59
CA ASP A 419 17.39 8.25 -8.31
C ASP A 419 17.51 8.93 -6.95
N TRP A 420 18.62 8.64 -6.27
CA TRP A 420 18.90 9.29 -5.00
C TRP A 420 20.40 9.34 -4.72
N TRP A 421 20.82 10.42 -4.10
CA TRP A 421 22.12 10.50 -3.48
C TRP A 421 22.08 11.51 -2.33
N THR A 422 22.84 11.24 -1.30
CA THR A 422 23.14 12.18 -0.22
C THR A 422 24.60 11.98 0.21
N PRO A 423 25.32 13.08 0.47
CA PRO A 423 26.70 12.99 0.94
C PRO A 423 26.79 12.37 2.33
N SER A 424 27.90 11.69 2.60
CA SER A 424 28.22 10.99 3.84
C SER A 424 29.69 11.17 4.20
N GLN A 425 30.12 10.75 5.39
CA GLN A 425 31.51 10.95 5.83
C GLN A 425 32.51 10.01 5.15
N ASN A 426 32.05 8.82 4.77
CA ASN A 426 32.87 7.81 4.12
C ASN A 426 32.04 7.04 3.08
N ASP A 427 32.72 6.26 2.24
CA ASP A 427 32.09 5.56 1.13
C ASP A 427 31.13 4.45 1.58
N GLN A 428 31.44 3.74 2.67
CA GLN A 428 30.59 2.66 3.18
C GLN A 428 29.25 3.21 3.71
N ASP A 429 29.30 4.31 4.47
CA ASP A 429 28.12 5.03 4.96
C ASP A 429 27.31 5.59 3.77
N ALA A 430 27.97 6.16 2.76
CA ALA A 430 27.32 6.66 1.55
C ALA A 430 26.57 5.55 0.80
N ILE A 431 27.21 4.40 0.58
CA ILE A 431 26.61 3.25 -0.09
C ILE A 431 25.41 2.74 0.71
N ARG A 432 25.62 2.38 1.97
CA ARG A 432 24.59 1.79 2.83
C ARG A 432 23.37 2.69 2.96
N ARG A 433 23.56 3.97 3.28
CA ARG A 433 22.45 4.89 3.54
C ARG A 433 21.63 5.19 2.30
N ASN A 434 22.29 5.48 1.18
CA ASN A 434 21.55 5.79 -0.05
C ASN A 434 20.77 4.57 -0.54
N LEU A 435 21.32 3.36 -0.41
CA LEU A 435 20.56 2.12 -0.68
C LEU A 435 19.37 1.94 0.27
N GLN A 436 19.55 2.16 1.58
CA GLN A 436 18.43 2.10 2.53
C GLN A 436 17.34 3.10 2.18
N ILE A 437 17.69 4.35 1.85
CA ILE A 437 16.70 5.38 1.49
C ILE A 437 15.94 4.98 0.24
N CYS A 438 16.64 4.57 -0.79
CA CYS A 438 16.04 4.13 -2.04
C CYS A 438 15.14 2.90 -1.84
N GLY A 439 15.61 1.90 -1.09
CA GLY A 439 14.86 0.69 -0.77
C GLY A 439 13.61 0.97 0.05
N HIS A 440 13.64 1.95 0.95
CA HIS A 440 12.48 2.38 1.72
C HIS A 440 11.45 3.12 0.87
N LEU A 441 11.90 4.07 0.04
CA LEU A 441 11.00 4.92 -0.75
C LEU A 441 10.38 4.19 -1.94
N THR A 442 11.13 3.26 -2.55
CA THR A 442 10.64 2.46 -3.69
C THR A 442 10.00 1.14 -3.27
N GLY A 443 10.30 0.65 -2.06
CA GLY A 443 9.92 -0.68 -1.60
C GLY A 443 10.68 -1.82 -2.29
N ARG A 444 11.68 -1.53 -3.13
CA ARG A 444 12.42 -2.51 -3.92
C ARG A 444 13.93 -2.26 -3.84
N PRO A 445 14.79 -3.28 -3.99
CA PRO A 445 16.24 -3.10 -3.98
C PRO A 445 16.71 -2.14 -5.07
N CYS A 446 17.69 -1.32 -4.73
CA CYS A 446 18.33 -0.37 -5.65
C CYS A 446 19.78 -0.77 -5.92
N VAL A 447 20.40 -0.14 -6.91
CA VAL A 447 21.78 -0.42 -7.32
C VAL A 447 22.64 0.83 -7.18
N VAL A 448 23.87 0.66 -6.73
CA VAL A 448 24.85 1.75 -6.69
C VAL A 448 25.44 1.92 -8.09
N TYR A 449 25.13 3.02 -8.75
CA TYR A 449 25.63 3.29 -10.09
C TYR A 449 26.99 3.97 -10.08
N ALA A 450 27.18 4.95 -9.20
CA ALA A 450 28.43 5.70 -9.09
C ALA A 450 28.81 5.90 -7.63
N LEU A 451 30.12 5.95 -7.38
CA LEU A 451 30.71 6.31 -6.10
C LEU A 451 31.74 7.41 -6.34
N ASN A 452 31.56 8.54 -5.66
CA ASN A 452 32.36 9.73 -5.85
C ASN A 452 32.36 10.14 -7.32
N ASN A 453 33.51 10.19 -7.98
CA ASN A 453 33.62 10.57 -9.40
C ASN A 453 33.80 9.37 -10.34
N GLU A 454 33.49 8.15 -9.88
CA GLU A 454 33.66 6.93 -10.64
C GLU A 454 32.34 6.19 -10.84
N THR A 455 32.09 5.77 -12.07
CA THR A 455 30.99 4.87 -12.42
C THR A 455 31.37 3.45 -12.05
N LEU A 456 30.54 2.78 -11.24
CA LEU A 456 30.80 1.43 -10.76
C LEU A 456 30.27 0.34 -11.68
N VAL A 457 29.25 0.67 -12.47
CA VAL A 457 28.50 -0.26 -13.30
C VAL A 457 28.56 0.18 -14.75
N ARG A 458 28.81 -0.76 -15.66
CA ARG A 458 28.79 -0.47 -17.11
C ARG A 458 27.37 -0.19 -17.59
N THR A 459 27.21 0.89 -18.35
CA THR A 459 25.94 1.24 -19.01
C THR A 459 25.85 0.53 -20.36
N PRO A 460 24.75 -0.19 -20.65
CA PRO A 460 24.51 -0.81 -21.94
C PRO A 460 24.59 0.20 -23.09
N GLN A 461 25.24 -0.17 -24.19
CA GLN A 461 25.46 0.65 -25.37
C GLN A 461 24.58 0.22 -26.54
N THR A 462 24.26 -1.08 -26.64
CA THR A 462 23.50 -1.65 -27.76
C THR A 462 21.99 -1.62 -27.53
N MET A 463 21.56 -1.49 -26.28
CA MET A 463 20.15 -1.47 -25.88
C MET A 463 19.91 -0.36 -24.85
N ARG A 464 18.68 0.16 -24.81
CA ARG A 464 18.30 1.27 -23.94
C ARG A 464 17.93 0.75 -22.54
N PRO A 465 18.59 1.22 -21.46
CA PRO A 465 18.12 0.95 -20.10
C PRO A 465 16.75 1.57 -19.85
N VAL A 466 15.80 0.77 -19.37
CA VAL A 466 14.42 1.19 -19.07
C VAL A 466 14.08 1.12 -17.59
N ASN A 467 14.75 0.24 -16.84
CA ASN A 467 14.55 0.12 -15.39
C ASN A 467 15.76 -0.59 -14.74
N VAL A 468 15.80 -0.64 -13.41
CA VAL A 468 16.71 -1.52 -12.68
C VAL A 468 16.16 -2.96 -12.69
N LEU A 469 17.03 -3.95 -12.81
CA LEU A 469 16.68 -5.35 -12.70
C LEU A 469 16.29 -5.68 -11.26
N ILE A 470 15.10 -6.25 -11.10
CA ILE A 470 14.63 -6.71 -9.80
C ILE A 470 14.43 -8.21 -9.89
N PRO A 471 15.25 -9.01 -9.18
CA PRO A 471 15.18 -10.48 -9.22
C PRO A 471 13.78 -11.04 -8.95
N GLN A 472 13.02 -10.36 -8.10
CA GLN A 472 11.66 -10.75 -7.71
C GLN A 472 10.65 -10.63 -8.86
N ASP A 473 10.96 -9.89 -9.93
CA ASP A 473 10.13 -9.81 -11.14
C ASP A 473 10.39 -10.96 -12.11
N ILE A 474 11.46 -11.73 -11.89
CA ILE A 474 11.74 -12.91 -12.69
C ILE A 474 10.88 -14.03 -12.09
N GLY A 475 9.97 -14.59 -12.90
CA GLY A 475 9.00 -15.61 -12.50
C GLY A 475 9.63 -16.94 -12.04
N SER A 476 8.97 -18.07 -12.34
CA SER A 476 9.40 -19.40 -11.87
C SER A 476 10.80 -19.79 -12.37
N ILE A 477 11.82 -19.54 -11.54
CA ILE A 477 13.21 -19.97 -11.75
C ILE A 477 13.56 -21.20 -10.90
N THR A 478 14.41 -22.08 -11.43
CA THR A 478 14.93 -23.24 -10.71
C THR A 478 15.95 -22.83 -9.63
N PRO A 479 16.26 -23.70 -8.65
CA PRO A 479 17.30 -23.41 -7.65
C PRO A 479 18.66 -23.07 -8.27
N ASP A 480 19.09 -23.81 -9.29
CA ASP A 480 20.36 -23.55 -10.00
C ASP A 480 20.35 -22.20 -10.70
N GLN A 481 19.21 -21.83 -11.31
CA GLN A 481 19.03 -20.52 -11.93
C GLN A 481 19.02 -19.39 -10.91
N ARG A 482 18.48 -19.62 -9.70
CA ARG A 482 18.55 -18.67 -8.60
C ARG A 482 19.99 -18.44 -8.16
N GLN A 483 20.77 -19.50 -8.01
CA GLN A 483 22.19 -19.38 -7.70
C GLN A 483 22.96 -18.62 -8.79
N ALA A 484 22.68 -18.88 -10.06
CA ALA A 484 23.26 -18.14 -11.18
C ALA A 484 22.84 -16.67 -11.16
N LEU A 485 21.59 -16.37 -10.83
CA LEU A 485 21.08 -15.01 -10.69
C LEU A 485 21.74 -14.27 -9.51
N ASP A 486 21.94 -14.92 -8.38
CA ASP A 486 22.62 -14.32 -7.22
C ASP A 486 24.06 -13.93 -7.58
N GLN A 487 24.78 -14.80 -8.29
CA GLN A 487 26.11 -14.48 -8.84
C GLN A 487 26.07 -13.35 -9.87
N TYR A 488 25.05 -13.34 -10.73
CA TYR A 488 24.84 -12.28 -11.71
C TYR A 488 24.66 -10.91 -11.04
N LEU A 489 23.93 -10.82 -9.93
CA LEU A 489 23.66 -9.55 -9.27
C LEU A 489 24.91 -8.89 -8.69
N ILE A 490 25.85 -9.69 -8.19
CA ILE A 490 27.07 -9.20 -7.51
C ILE A 490 28.30 -9.07 -8.44
N ALA A 491 28.20 -9.53 -9.70
CA ALA A 491 29.30 -9.45 -10.67
C ALA A 491 29.60 -8.00 -11.15
N ASN A 492 30.74 -7.76 -11.81
CA ASN A 492 31.06 -6.48 -12.47
C ASN A 492 31.53 -6.59 -13.94
N ASP A 493 31.47 -7.78 -14.48
CA ASP A 493 31.78 -8.04 -15.88
C ASP A 493 30.59 -7.67 -16.78
N TRP A 494 30.81 -7.82 -18.09
CA TRP A 494 29.68 -7.84 -19.00
C TRP A 494 28.87 -9.10 -18.75
N ARG A 495 27.59 -8.87 -18.50
CA ARG A 495 26.62 -9.89 -18.14
C ARG A 495 25.28 -9.57 -18.75
N ALA A 496 24.57 -10.59 -19.17
CA ALA A 496 23.25 -10.46 -19.76
C ALA A 496 22.33 -11.57 -19.27
N LEU A 497 21.05 -11.24 -19.21
CA LEU A 497 19.99 -12.18 -18.87
C LEU A 497 18.97 -12.15 -20.01
N ALA A 498 18.76 -13.30 -20.63
CA ALA A 498 17.72 -13.52 -21.61
C ALA A 498 16.55 -14.26 -20.95
N LEU A 499 15.33 -13.90 -21.35
CA LEU A 499 14.09 -14.59 -20.96
C LEU A 499 13.36 -15.05 -22.21
N SER A 500 12.74 -16.22 -22.14
CA SER A 500 11.84 -16.75 -23.15
C SER A 500 10.38 -16.61 -22.71
N SER A 501 9.46 -16.69 -23.67
CA SER A 501 8.01 -16.65 -23.42
C SER A 501 7.53 -17.84 -22.57
N ASN A 502 8.22 -18.98 -22.65
CA ASN A 502 7.96 -20.19 -21.85
C ASN A 502 8.77 -20.26 -20.55
N GLY A 503 9.32 -19.14 -20.06
CA GLY A 503 9.97 -19.05 -18.74
C GLY A 503 11.38 -19.64 -18.63
N ARG A 504 12.01 -20.01 -19.75
CA ARG A 504 13.43 -20.39 -19.79
C ARG A 504 14.27 -19.13 -19.73
N VAL A 505 15.42 -19.25 -19.05
CA VAL A 505 16.33 -18.13 -18.82
C VAL A 505 17.72 -18.49 -19.31
N GLY A 506 18.42 -17.51 -19.88
CA GLY A 506 19.84 -17.60 -20.17
C GLY A 506 20.57 -16.56 -19.36
N ILE A 507 21.28 -16.99 -18.31
CA ILE A 507 22.03 -16.09 -17.41
C ILE A 507 23.51 -16.25 -17.70
N VAL A 508 24.17 -15.14 -18.01
CA VAL A 508 25.60 -15.11 -18.34
C VAL A 508 26.27 -14.00 -17.56
N SER A 509 27.41 -14.31 -16.97
CA SER A 509 28.39 -13.38 -16.41
C SER A 509 29.79 -13.73 -16.95
N GLY A 510 30.80 -12.95 -16.57
CA GLY A 510 32.21 -13.19 -16.88
C GLY A 510 32.68 -12.75 -18.26
N LYS A 511 31.89 -11.97 -19.01
CA LYS A 511 32.23 -11.66 -20.41
C LYS A 511 33.04 -10.39 -20.58
N THR A 512 33.75 -10.34 -21.71
CA THR A 512 34.67 -9.23 -22.05
C THR A 512 33.98 -8.10 -22.79
N SER A 513 32.83 -8.36 -23.40
CA SER A 513 32.03 -7.37 -24.14
C SER A 513 30.52 -7.57 -23.97
N GLU A 514 29.76 -6.51 -24.22
CA GLU A 514 28.29 -6.53 -24.21
C GLU A 514 27.71 -7.49 -25.26
N SER A 515 28.30 -7.51 -26.46
CA SER A 515 27.88 -8.39 -27.55
C SER A 515 28.11 -9.86 -27.23
N GLU A 516 29.25 -10.19 -26.61
CA GLU A 516 29.54 -11.56 -26.14
C GLU A 516 28.55 -12.00 -25.06
N ALA A 517 28.26 -11.13 -24.08
CA ALA A 517 27.29 -11.41 -23.03
C ALA A 517 25.88 -11.66 -23.57
N THR A 518 25.40 -10.78 -24.45
CA THR A 518 24.06 -10.87 -25.02
C THR A 518 23.93 -12.08 -25.96
N ALA A 519 24.89 -12.31 -26.86
CA ALA A 519 24.87 -13.46 -27.76
C ALA A 519 24.88 -14.79 -26.98
N GLU A 520 25.71 -14.90 -25.95
CA GLU A 520 25.78 -16.09 -25.11
C GLU A 520 24.50 -16.30 -24.30
N ALA A 521 23.91 -15.23 -23.74
CA ALA A 521 22.67 -15.34 -22.97
C ALA A 521 21.51 -15.85 -23.84
N LEU A 522 21.40 -15.36 -25.08
CA LEU A 522 20.43 -15.86 -26.05
C LEU A 522 20.69 -17.32 -26.43
N ARG A 523 21.96 -17.70 -26.63
CA ARG A 523 22.34 -19.08 -26.93
C ARG A 523 21.95 -20.03 -25.79
N ILE A 524 22.26 -19.70 -24.54
CA ILE A 524 21.91 -20.51 -23.36
C ILE A 524 20.39 -20.62 -23.20
N CYS A 525 19.67 -19.51 -23.36
CA CYS A 525 18.21 -19.51 -23.31
C CYS A 525 17.61 -20.47 -24.35
N THR A 526 18.10 -20.41 -25.59
CA THR A 526 17.65 -21.27 -26.70
C THR A 526 17.98 -22.74 -26.44
N GLN A 527 19.20 -23.03 -26.00
CA GLN A 527 19.63 -24.40 -25.68
C GLN A 527 18.88 -25.01 -24.50
N SER A 528 18.36 -24.18 -23.60
CA SER A 528 17.48 -24.59 -22.51
C SER A 528 16.04 -24.85 -22.96
N GLY A 529 15.76 -24.81 -24.27
CA GLY A 529 14.43 -24.99 -24.85
C GLY A 529 13.55 -23.74 -24.78
N GLY A 530 14.14 -22.55 -24.69
CA GLY A 530 13.43 -21.28 -24.68
C GLY A 530 12.84 -20.93 -26.04
N LEU A 531 11.59 -20.47 -26.05
CA LEU A 531 10.91 -19.92 -27.23
C LEU A 531 10.97 -18.38 -27.22
N ASP A 532 11.27 -17.76 -28.36
CA ASP A 532 11.36 -16.30 -28.49
C ASP A 532 12.28 -15.64 -27.46
N CYS A 533 13.44 -16.26 -27.23
CA CYS A 533 14.44 -15.74 -26.29
C CYS A 533 14.82 -14.31 -26.65
N ALA A 534 14.64 -13.40 -25.70
CA ALA A 534 14.97 -11.99 -25.82
C ALA A 534 15.80 -11.52 -24.62
N ILE A 535 16.68 -10.54 -24.86
CA ILE A 535 17.45 -9.91 -23.77
C ILE A 535 16.48 -9.13 -22.87
N ASN A 536 16.44 -9.51 -21.59
CA ASN A 536 15.69 -8.81 -20.56
C ASN A 536 16.55 -7.77 -19.83
N SER A 537 17.80 -8.12 -19.50
CA SER A 537 18.72 -7.24 -18.79
C SER A 537 20.16 -7.37 -19.23
N ILE A 538 20.90 -6.25 -19.14
CA ILE A 538 22.35 -6.17 -19.31
C ILE A 538 22.90 -5.46 -18.08
N GLY A 539 23.83 -6.12 -17.37
CA GLY A 539 24.25 -5.65 -16.05
C GLY A 539 23.07 -5.59 -15.06
N PRO A 540 22.99 -4.58 -14.20
CA PRO A 540 21.85 -4.41 -13.30
C PRO A 540 20.64 -3.72 -13.95
N PHE A 541 20.63 -3.53 -15.27
CA PHE A 541 19.58 -2.77 -15.94
C PHE A 541 18.69 -3.68 -16.78
N ARG A 542 17.37 -3.55 -16.59
CA ARG A 542 16.42 -3.99 -17.61
C ARG A 542 16.57 -3.12 -18.85
N VAL A 543 16.59 -3.75 -20.01
CA VAL A 543 16.83 -3.08 -21.28
C VAL A 543 15.68 -3.30 -22.25
N ALA A 544 15.56 -2.40 -23.21
CA ALA A 544 14.68 -2.52 -24.37
C ALA A 544 15.49 -2.22 -25.65
N PRO A 545 15.07 -2.72 -26.82
CA PRO A 545 15.60 -2.25 -28.09
C PRO A 545 15.54 -0.72 -28.19
N ASN A 546 16.53 -0.13 -28.87
CA ASN A 546 16.67 1.33 -28.99
C ASN A 546 15.50 2.00 -29.71
#